data_AF-A0A3C0KCT0-F1
#
_entry.id   AF-A0A3C0KCT0-F1
#
_cell.length_a   1.000
_cell.length_b   1.000
_cell.length_c   1.000
_cell.angle_alpha   90.00
_cell.angle_beta   90.00
_cell.angle_gamma   90.00
#
_symmetry.space_group_name_H-M   'P 1'
#
loop_
_entity.id
_entity.type
_entity.pdbx_description
1 polymer ?
#
loop_
_entity_poly.entity_id
_entity_poly.type
_entity_poly.pdbx_seq_one_letter_code
_entity_poly.pdbx_strand_id
1 'polypeptide(L)'
;ACNVRSPQQHVGVVHSSNLCTEITLNTSDTETAVCNLGSVNLLNHVRDGQLDHAKLQQTINTAMRMLDNVIDINYYAVKKARDA
;
A
#
# COMPACT_ATOMS: atom_id res chain seq x y z
N ALA A 1 -12.20 -9.02 -11.46
CA ALA A 1 -12.27 -7.65 -10.92
C ALA A 1 -10.89 -7.04 -10.67
N CYS A 2 -9.97 -7.74 -10.00
CA CYS A 2 -8.65 -7.20 -9.60
C CYS A 2 -7.84 -6.66 -10.79
N ASN A 3 -7.64 -7.45 -11.85
CA ASN A 3 -6.88 -6.99 -13.01
C ASN A 3 -7.51 -5.77 -13.67
N VAL A 4 -8.80 -5.81 -14.06
CA VAL A 4 -9.51 -4.70 -14.73
C VAL A 4 -9.46 -3.37 -13.98
N ARG A 5 -9.35 -3.38 -12.65
CA ARG A 5 -9.30 -2.17 -11.81
C ARG A 5 -7.90 -1.82 -11.31
N SER A 6 -6.89 -2.63 -11.64
CA SER A 6 -5.52 -2.38 -11.22
C SER A 6 -4.94 -1.21 -12.03
N PRO A 7 -4.30 -0.23 -11.39
CA PRO A 7 -3.57 0.81 -12.11
C PRO A 7 -2.32 0.27 -12.83
N GLN A 8 -1.84 -0.93 -12.45
CA GLN A 8 -0.59 -1.53 -12.95
C GLN A 8 -0.80 -2.45 -14.17
N GLN A 9 -1.99 -2.48 -14.79
CA GLN A 9 -2.29 -3.32 -15.96
C GLN A 9 -1.37 -3.07 -17.16
N HIS A 10 -0.80 -1.87 -17.25
CA HIS A 10 0.04 -1.45 -18.37
C HIS A 10 1.44 -2.09 -18.38
N VAL A 11 1.87 -2.69 -17.26
CA VAL A 11 3.22 -3.26 -17.08
C VAL A 11 3.22 -4.68 -16.54
N GLY A 12 2.06 -5.29 -16.28
CA GLY A 12 1.99 -6.65 -15.79
C GLY A 12 0.59 -7.08 -15.38
N VAL A 13 0.52 -8.21 -14.67
CA VAL A 13 -0.73 -8.87 -14.30
C VAL A 13 -0.69 -9.26 -12.81
N VAL A 14 -1.82 -9.08 -12.12
CA VAL A 14 -2.05 -9.60 -10.78
C VAL A 14 -2.42 -11.08 -10.87
N HIS A 15 -1.53 -11.96 -10.42
CA HIS A 15 -1.75 -13.42 -10.44
C HIS A 15 -2.46 -13.94 -9.18
N SER A 16 -2.26 -13.28 -8.03
CA SER A 16 -2.84 -13.66 -6.75
C SER A 16 -3.03 -12.43 -5.85
N SER A 17 -3.66 -12.64 -4.69
CA SER A 17 -3.56 -11.71 -3.56
C SER A 17 -2.38 -12.10 -2.65
N ASN A 18 -2.15 -11.35 -1.57
CA ASN A 18 -1.34 -11.80 -0.42
C ASN A 18 -2.15 -12.70 0.55
N LEU A 19 -1.49 -13.09 1.65
CA LEU A 19 -2.06 -13.95 2.71
C LEU A 19 -3.37 -13.42 3.31
N CYS A 20 -3.48 -12.11 3.52
CA CYS A 20 -4.64 -11.49 4.17
C CYS A 20 -5.69 -10.98 3.16
N THR A 21 -5.49 -11.26 1.87
CA THR A 21 -6.43 -10.99 0.76
C THR A 21 -6.69 -9.51 0.42
N GLU A 22 -5.86 -8.58 0.91
CA GLU A 22 -6.02 -7.13 0.73
C GLU A 22 -5.11 -6.51 -0.35
N ILE A 23 -4.08 -7.23 -0.81
CA ILE A 23 -3.08 -6.70 -1.74
C ILE A 23 -3.18 -7.33 -3.13
N THR A 24 -3.28 -6.49 -4.16
CA THR A 24 -3.44 -6.89 -5.58
C THR A 24 -2.38 -6.25 -6.47
N LEU A 25 -1.12 -6.58 -6.20
CA LEU A 25 0.05 -6.10 -6.95
C LEU A 25 0.48 -7.12 -8.01
N ASN A 26 1.14 -6.64 -9.06
CA ASN A 26 1.68 -7.50 -10.11
C ASN A 26 2.80 -8.39 -9.57
N THR A 27 2.95 -9.58 -10.13
CA THR A 27 4.07 -10.49 -9.85
C THR A 27 4.53 -11.17 -11.13
N SER A 28 5.79 -11.61 -11.17
CA SER A 28 6.35 -12.37 -12.29
C SER A 28 7.46 -13.30 -11.81
N ASP A 29 8.07 -14.03 -12.73
CA ASP A 29 9.24 -14.85 -12.42
C ASP A 29 10.42 -14.01 -11.90
N THR A 30 10.48 -12.71 -12.20
CA THR A 30 11.56 -11.81 -11.78
C THR A 30 11.16 -10.79 -10.71
N GLU A 31 9.88 -10.68 -10.38
CA GLU A 31 9.35 -9.66 -9.46
C GLU A 31 8.50 -10.28 -8.36
N THR A 32 8.86 -9.97 -7.11
CA THR A 32 8.08 -10.33 -5.93
C THR A 32 7.49 -9.06 -5.33
N ALA A 33 6.18 -8.88 -5.44
CA ALA A 33 5.49 -7.73 -4.87
C ALA A 33 5.69 -7.64 -3.34
N VAL A 34 5.93 -6.43 -2.85
CA VAL A 34 6.09 -6.13 -1.43
C VAL A 34 4.99 -5.18 -0.99
N CYS A 35 4.48 -5.40 0.22
CA CYS A 35 3.45 -4.56 0.81
C CYS A 35 4.03 -3.75 1.99
N ASN A 36 3.90 -2.43 1.93
CA ASN A 36 4.20 -1.51 3.03
C ASN A 36 2.89 -0.99 3.61
N LEU A 37 2.62 -1.31 4.88
CA LEU A 37 1.31 -1.09 5.51
C LEU A 37 1.39 -0.09 6.65
N GLY A 38 0.34 0.72 6.78
CA GLY A 38 0.09 1.59 7.91
C GLY A 38 -1.40 1.79 8.11
N SER A 39 -1.83 1.96 9.36
CA SER A 39 -3.24 2.13 9.72
C SER A 39 -3.48 3.45 10.42
N VAL A 40 -4.47 4.21 9.97
CA VAL A 40 -4.90 5.45 10.63
C VAL A 40 -5.85 5.11 11.77
N ASN A 41 -5.57 5.63 12.97
CA ASN A 41 -6.51 5.52 14.09
C ASN A 41 -7.69 6.49 13.89
N LEU A 42 -8.83 5.98 13.40
CA LEU A 42 -10.03 6.79 13.14
C LEU A 42 -10.65 7.39 14.40
N LEU A 43 -10.50 6.78 15.58
CA LEU A 43 -11.05 7.33 16.82
C LEU A 43 -10.45 8.72 17.12
N ASN A 44 -9.18 8.93 16.79
CA ASN A 44 -8.51 10.23 16.93
C ASN A 44 -8.99 11.29 15.92
N HIS A 45 -9.83 10.90 14.95
CA HIS A 45 -10.36 11.77 13.90
C HIS A 45 -11.88 11.95 14.01
N VAL A 46 -12.50 11.52 15.11
CA VAL A 46 -13.92 11.79 15.38
C VAL A 46 -14.02 12.96 16.35
N ARG A 47 -14.83 13.96 16.00
CA ARG A 47 -15.15 15.12 16.83
C ARG A 47 -16.66 15.32 16.81
N ASP A 48 -17.26 15.40 17.99
CA ASP A 48 -18.71 15.62 18.15
C ASP A 48 -19.58 14.62 17.36
N GLY A 49 -19.15 13.36 17.32
CA GLY A 49 -19.83 12.28 16.59
C GLY A 49 -19.67 12.32 15.06
N GLN A 50 -18.87 13.25 14.54
CA GLN A 50 -18.61 13.42 13.11
C GLN A 50 -17.13 13.19 12.78
N LEU A 51 -16.84 12.82 11.54
CA LEU A 51 -15.46 12.68 11.07
C LEU A 51 -14.84 14.05 10.79
N ASP A 52 -13.70 14.33 11.42
CA ASP A 52 -12.87 15.50 11.14
C ASP A 52 -12.04 15.26 9.88
N HIS A 53 -12.61 15.62 8.73
CA HIS A 53 -11.99 15.46 7.42
C HIS A 53 -10.69 16.25 7.27
N ALA A 54 -10.59 17.44 7.86
CA ALA A 54 -9.40 18.28 7.75
C ALA A 54 -8.21 17.65 8.47
N LYS A 55 -8.43 17.17 9.71
CA LYS A 55 -7.42 16.43 10.47
C LYS A 55 -7.05 15.13 9.77
N LEU A 56 -8.04 14.39 9.26
CA LEU A 56 -7.80 13.13 8.57
C LEU A 56 -6.93 13.31 7.32
N GLN A 57 -7.21 14.34 6.51
CA GLN A 57 -6.39 14.69 5.35
C GLN A 57 -4.94 14.97 5.73
N GLN A 58 -4.70 15.74 6.80
CA GLN A 58 -3.34 16.03 7.28
C GLN A 58 -2.60 14.76 7.72
N THR A 59 -3.28 13.87 8.46
CA THR A 59 -2.71 12.60 8.91
C THR A 59 -2.38 11.69 7.72
N ILE A 60 -3.29 11.55 6.76
CA ILE A 60 -3.10 10.72 5.56
C ILE A 60 -1.90 11.22 4.74
N ASN A 61 -1.78 12.53 4.52
CA ASN A 61 -0.64 13.10 3.77
C ASN A 61 0.71 12.75 4.42
N THR A 62 0.79 12.83 5.75
CA THR A 62 1.99 12.43 6.49
C THR A 62 2.22 10.92 6.39
N ALA A 63 1.18 10.11 6.57
CA ALA A 63 1.26 8.65 6.51
C ALA A 63 1.74 8.15 5.14
N MET A 64 1.24 8.75 4.04
CA MET A 64 1.69 8.42 2.70
C MET A 64 3.19 8.67 2.52
N ARG A 65 3.71 9.82 2.98
CA ARG A 65 5.15 10.11 2.94
C ARG A 65 5.95 9.14 3.81
N MET A 66 5.43 8.74 4.96
CA MET A 66 6.11 7.76 5.82
C MET A 66 6.20 6.39 5.14
N LEU A 67 5.13 5.92 4.50
CA LEU A 67 5.12 4.64 3.78
C LEU A 67 5.99 4.66 2.52
N ASP A 68 6.11 5.82 1.86
CA ASP A 68 7.05 6.03 0.75
C ASP A 68 8.50 5.90 1.24
N ASN A 69 8.85 6.56 2.35
CA ASN A 69 10.18 6.41 2.96
C ASN A 69 10.51 4.95 3.36
N VAL A 70 9.50 4.15 3.73
CA VAL A 70 9.70 2.74 4.08
C VAL A 70 10.27 1.95 2.90
N ILE A 71 9.90 2.27 1.66
CA ILE A 71 10.42 1.61 0.46
C ILE A 71 11.95 1.73 0.41
N ASP A 72 12.48 2.92 0.64
CA ASP A 72 13.93 3.18 0.52
C ASP A 72 14.75 2.54 1.66
N ILE A 73 14.22 2.60 2.89
CA ILE A 73 14.97 2.15 4.08
C ILE A 73 14.83 0.65 4.35
N ASN A 74 13.89 -0.03 3.69
CA ASN A 74 13.61 -1.42 3.98
C ASN A 74 14.78 -2.34 3.61
N TYR A 75 14.99 -3.37 4.42
CA TYR A 75 15.88 -4.47 4.06
C TYR A 75 15.10 -5.52 3.25
N TYR A 76 15.50 -5.70 2.00
CA TYR A 76 14.90 -6.69 1.10
C TYR A 76 15.68 -8.00 1.15
N ALA A 77 15.06 -9.04 1.71
CA ALA A 77 15.69 -10.35 1.88
C ALA A 77 16.01 -11.08 0.57
N VAL A 78 15.29 -10.74 -0.52
CA VAL A 78 15.52 -11.28 -1.85
C VAL A 78 15.58 -10.15 -2.89
N LYS A 79 16.47 -10.28 -3.87
CA LYS A 79 16.70 -9.24 -4.89
C LYS A 79 15.44 -8.88 -5.68
N LYS A 80 14.64 -9.89 -6.06
CA LYS A 80 13.37 -9.72 -6.80
C LYS A 80 12.32 -8.89 -6.06
N ALA A 81 12.48 -8.70 -4.75
CA ALA A 81 11.59 -7.86 -3.95
C ALA A 81 12.02 -6.39 -3.91
N ARG A 82 13.29 -6.11 -4.22
CA ARG A 82 13.84 -4.74 -4.32
C ARG A 82 13.65 -4.14 -5.71
N ASP A 83 13.73 -4.98 -6.74
CA ASP A 83 13.70 -4.57 -8.15
C ASP A 83 12.25 -4.53 -8.72
N ALA A 84 11.23 -4.61 -7.84
CA ALA A 84 9.81 -4.62 -8.18
C ALA A 84 9.19 -3.22 -8.24
#